data_AF-A0A7S2KUE3-F1
#
_entry.id   AF-A0A7S2KUE3-F1
#
_cell.length_a   1.000
_cell.length_b   1.000
_cell.length_c   1.000
_cell.angle_alpha   90.00
_cell.angle_beta   90.00
_cell.angle_gamma   90.00
#
_symmetry.space_group_name_H-M   'P 1'
#
loop_
_entity.id
_entity.type
_entity.pdbx_description
1 polymer ?
#
loop_
_entity_poly.entity_id
_entity_poly.type
_entity_poly.pdbx_seq_one_letter_code
_entity_poly.pdbx_strand_id
1 'polypeptide(L)'
;NPDPYAEGIDEALVEAVGSERFMVKVGEMSHSSGTISVSCVLPGSKRREQETASAAMQRVVDEDLEATGTVIAWTPKVGKSRARSFKDSPTYGIKTMYSRTLYTGIVREHVWPTTPAPCEAFAPKFSKGPGRVQCQCPRRSRNTPVQVVQREAARILKGIPDVAVCAKEDRRIFYAWLLDDEFAALERPDAKPMIFQWLEQIDLTHTVAMSM
;
A
#
# COMPACT_ATOMS: atom_id res chain seq x y z
N ASN A 1 -12.85 -11.75 -34.64
CA ASN A 1 -13.64 -11.11 -33.57
C ASN A 1 -12.85 -9.95 -33.00
N PRO A 2 -13.22 -8.70 -33.33
CA PRO A 2 -12.74 -7.57 -32.55
C PRO A 2 -13.24 -7.70 -31.11
N ASP A 3 -12.37 -7.39 -30.15
CA ASP A 3 -12.69 -7.37 -28.73
C ASP A 3 -13.62 -6.17 -28.48
N PRO A 4 -14.89 -6.37 -28.08
CA PRO A 4 -15.87 -5.29 -27.93
C PRO A 4 -15.50 -4.28 -26.83
N TYR A 5 -14.44 -4.55 -26.04
CA TYR A 5 -13.93 -3.65 -25.02
C TYR A 5 -12.70 -2.83 -25.47
N ALA A 6 -12.22 -2.99 -26.70
CA ALA A 6 -10.99 -2.33 -27.15
C ALA A 6 -11.19 -0.86 -27.59
N GLU A 7 -12.38 -0.48 -28.05
CA GLU A 7 -12.64 0.87 -28.57
C GLU A 7 -13.19 1.78 -27.46
N GLY A 8 -12.34 2.63 -26.89
CA GLY A 8 -12.72 3.67 -25.92
C GLY A 8 -12.01 3.61 -24.57
N ILE A 9 -11.33 2.51 -24.24
CA ILE A 9 -10.53 2.43 -23.00
C ILE A 9 -9.23 3.23 -23.15
N ASP A 10 -8.59 3.20 -24.32
CA ASP A 10 -7.23 3.73 -24.48
C ASP A 10 -7.13 5.24 -24.25
N GLU A 11 -8.12 6.05 -24.63
CA GLU A 11 -8.03 7.52 -24.50
C GLU A 11 -8.15 7.99 -23.04
N ALA A 12 -9.17 7.50 -22.31
CA ALA A 12 -9.32 7.77 -20.88
C ALA A 12 -8.16 7.16 -20.06
N LEU A 13 -7.61 6.01 -20.49
CA LEU A 13 -6.47 5.41 -19.81
C LEU A 13 -5.19 6.25 -19.97
N VAL A 14 -4.99 6.85 -21.14
CA VAL A 14 -3.83 7.71 -21.42
C VAL A 14 -3.90 9.02 -20.64
N GLU A 15 -5.09 9.60 -20.46
CA GLU A 15 -5.26 10.85 -19.72
C GLU A 15 -5.11 10.66 -18.20
N ALA A 16 -5.64 9.56 -17.64
CA ALA A 16 -5.57 9.28 -16.21
C ALA A 16 -4.18 8.84 -15.72
N VAL A 17 -3.23 8.54 -16.62
CA VAL A 17 -1.81 8.33 -16.27
C VAL A 17 -1.19 9.59 -15.62
N GLY A 18 -1.90 10.73 -15.61
CA GLY A 18 -1.55 11.92 -14.85
C GLY A 18 -1.90 11.91 -13.35
N SER A 19 -2.63 10.93 -12.82
CA SER A 19 -2.88 10.89 -11.36
C SER A 19 -1.59 10.51 -10.63
N GLU A 20 -1.04 11.42 -9.82
CA GLU A 20 0.23 11.22 -9.13
C GLU A 20 0.18 10.12 -8.03
N ARG A 21 -1.02 9.69 -7.63
CA ARG A 21 -1.24 8.74 -6.54
C ARG A 21 -1.59 7.35 -7.04
N PHE A 22 -1.05 6.33 -6.38
CA PHE A 22 -1.35 4.93 -6.63
C PHE A 22 -1.72 4.19 -5.35
N MET A 23 -2.46 3.09 -5.50
CA MET A 23 -2.93 2.30 -4.37
C MET A 23 -1.82 1.42 -3.80
N VAL A 24 -1.61 1.50 -2.49
CA VAL A 24 -0.60 0.76 -1.75
C VAL A 24 -1.25 0.04 -0.58
N LYS A 25 -0.93 -1.25 -0.38
CA LYS A 25 -1.28 -1.96 0.85
C LYS A 25 -0.41 -1.43 2.00
N VAL A 26 -1.05 -0.88 3.02
CA VAL A 26 -0.40 -0.29 4.21
C VAL A 26 -0.47 -1.21 5.45
N GLY A 27 -1.31 -2.23 5.42
CA GLY A 27 -1.30 -3.29 6.42
C GLY A 27 -2.43 -4.29 6.24
N GLU A 28 -2.49 -5.26 7.14
CA GLU A 28 -3.61 -6.19 7.28
C GLU A 28 -3.89 -6.48 8.75
N MET A 29 -5.13 -6.82 9.08
CA MET A 29 -5.58 -7.20 10.41
C MET A 29 -6.27 -8.54 10.33
N SER A 30 -5.84 -9.50 11.15
CA SER A 30 -6.52 -10.79 11.29
C SER A 30 -7.77 -10.64 12.14
N HIS A 31 -8.89 -11.16 11.67
CA HIS A 31 -10.18 -11.08 12.35
C HIS A 31 -10.22 -12.00 13.57
N SER A 32 -9.69 -13.22 13.47
CA SER A 32 -9.58 -14.16 14.59
C SER A 32 -8.69 -13.66 15.74
N SER A 33 -7.57 -13.00 15.45
CA SER A 33 -6.59 -12.59 16.48
C SER A 33 -6.61 -11.10 16.83
N GLY A 34 -7.23 -10.26 16.01
CA GLY A 34 -7.11 -8.79 16.09
C GLY A 34 -5.69 -8.27 15.80
N THR A 35 -4.76 -9.13 15.39
CA THR A 35 -3.35 -8.74 15.22
C THR A 35 -3.18 -7.95 13.91
N ILE A 36 -2.56 -6.78 14.02
CA ILE A 36 -2.19 -5.94 12.88
C ILE A 36 -0.78 -6.30 12.39
N SER A 37 -0.68 -6.62 11.10
CA SER A 37 0.58 -6.81 10.38
C SER A 37 0.83 -5.63 9.45
N VAL A 38 1.91 -4.89 9.69
CA VAL A 38 2.26 -3.71 8.91
C VAL A 38 3.11 -4.09 7.70
N SER A 39 2.70 -3.58 6.55
CA SER A 39 3.41 -3.70 5.28
C SER A 39 3.14 -2.46 4.44
N CYS A 40 4.12 -1.89 3.75
CA CYS A 40 3.88 -0.85 2.75
C CYS A 40 4.34 -1.42 1.40
N VAL A 41 3.41 -1.99 0.62
CA VAL A 41 3.73 -2.72 -0.62
C VAL A 41 2.67 -2.47 -1.70
N LEU A 42 3.11 -2.44 -2.96
CA LEU A 42 2.20 -2.45 -4.09
C LEU A 42 1.38 -3.76 -4.11
N PRO A 43 0.07 -3.71 -4.43
CA PRO A 43 -0.72 -4.91 -4.66
C PRO A 43 -0.08 -5.76 -5.76
N GLY A 44 0.03 -7.06 -5.51
CA GLY A 44 0.62 -7.96 -6.48
C GLY A 44 0.90 -9.36 -5.94
N SER A 45 1.05 -10.30 -6.86
CA SER A 45 1.28 -11.70 -6.55
C SER A 45 2.47 -12.25 -7.35
N LYS A 46 3.00 -13.39 -6.90
CA LYS A 46 3.96 -14.14 -7.69
C LYS A 46 3.22 -14.83 -8.83
N ARG A 47 3.86 -14.86 -10.00
CA ARG A 47 3.37 -15.61 -11.16
C ARG A 47 3.54 -17.11 -10.89
N ARG A 48 2.47 -17.88 -11.12
CA ARG A 48 2.47 -19.35 -11.05
C ARG A 48 3.19 -19.94 -12.27
N GLU A 49 3.51 -21.23 -12.19
CA GLU A 49 4.08 -21.94 -13.35
C GLU A 49 3.07 -21.92 -14.51
N GLN A 50 3.55 -21.67 -15.74
CA GLN A 50 2.73 -21.55 -16.96
C GLN A 50 1.70 -20.40 -16.97
N GLU A 51 1.63 -19.58 -15.92
CA GLU A 51 0.76 -18.41 -15.87
C GLU A 51 1.35 -17.26 -16.69
N THR A 52 0.53 -16.60 -17.52
CA THR A 52 0.94 -15.39 -18.23
C THR A 52 0.95 -14.19 -17.27
N ALA A 53 1.70 -13.13 -17.60
CA ALA A 53 1.72 -11.95 -16.74
C ALA A 53 0.37 -11.22 -16.66
N SER A 54 -0.47 -11.33 -17.71
CA SER A 54 -1.84 -10.80 -17.70
C SER A 54 -2.76 -11.67 -16.84
N ALA A 55 -2.66 -13.00 -16.94
CA ALA A 55 -3.44 -13.90 -16.07
C ALA A 55 -3.10 -13.69 -14.59
N ALA A 56 -1.83 -13.49 -14.25
CA ALA A 56 -1.42 -13.17 -12.89
C ALA A 56 -2.00 -11.85 -12.38
N MET A 57 -2.09 -10.82 -13.24
CA MET A 57 -2.67 -9.53 -12.87
C MET A 57 -4.19 -9.64 -12.73
N GLN A 58 -4.87 -10.33 -13.65
CA GLN A 58 -6.30 -10.61 -13.56
C GLN A 58 -6.61 -11.31 -12.24
N ARG A 59 -5.81 -12.30 -11.85
CA ARG A 59 -5.91 -12.98 -10.57
C ARG A 59 -5.73 -12.04 -9.37
N VAL A 60 -4.80 -11.09 -9.42
CA VAL A 60 -4.66 -10.08 -8.34
C VAL A 60 -5.92 -9.21 -8.24
N VAL A 61 -6.48 -8.80 -9.38
CA VAL A 61 -7.73 -8.03 -9.41
C VAL A 61 -8.89 -8.84 -8.84
N ASP A 62 -9.03 -10.09 -9.27
CA ASP A 62 -10.17 -10.94 -8.89
C ASP A 62 -10.06 -11.51 -7.46
N GLU A 63 -8.87 -12.01 -7.09
CA GLU A 63 -8.67 -12.69 -5.80
C GLU A 63 -8.21 -11.73 -4.69
N ASP A 64 -7.31 -10.78 -4.97
CA ASP A 64 -6.70 -9.94 -3.92
C ASP A 64 -7.45 -8.62 -3.70
N LEU A 65 -8.15 -8.11 -4.72
CA LEU A 65 -8.96 -6.90 -4.64
C LEU A 65 -10.47 -7.21 -4.63
N GLU A 66 -10.86 -8.47 -4.90
CA GLU A 66 -12.20 -9.03 -4.71
C GLU A 66 -13.33 -8.11 -5.22
N ALA A 67 -14.26 -7.67 -4.36
CA ALA A 67 -15.40 -6.82 -4.73
C ALA A 67 -14.98 -5.55 -5.49
N THR A 68 -13.80 -5.03 -5.17
CA THR A 68 -13.27 -3.80 -5.76
C THR A 68 -12.53 -4.02 -7.06
N GLY A 69 -12.22 -5.27 -7.41
CA GLY A 69 -11.61 -5.61 -8.69
C GLY A 69 -12.48 -5.21 -9.87
N THR A 70 -13.81 -5.25 -9.71
CA THR A 70 -14.79 -4.92 -10.76
C THR A 70 -14.77 -3.45 -11.20
N VAL A 71 -14.34 -2.53 -10.32
CA VAL A 71 -14.26 -1.09 -10.62
C VAL A 71 -12.90 -0.68 -11.20
N ILE A 72 -11.92 -1.61 -11.22
CA ILE A 72 -10.59 -1.38 -11.76
C ILE A 72 -10.58 -1.72 -13.25
N ALA A 73 -10.56 -0.68 -14.07
CA ALA A 73 -10.27 -0.80 -15.48
C ALA A 73 -8.76 -0.89 -15.70
N TRP A 74 -8.28 -2.00 -16.23
CA TRP A 74 -6.88 -2.17 -16.61
C TRP A 74 -6.77 -2.93 -17.92
N THR A 75 -5.65 -2.78 -18.61
CA THR A 75 -5.36 -3.50 -19.85
C THR A 75 -3.89 -3.90 -19.89
N PRO A 76 -3.54 -5.10 -20.40
CA PRO A 76 -2.14 -5.53 -20.49
C PRO A 76 -1.32 -4.72 -21.51
N LYS A 77 -1.97 -3.90 -22.35
CA LYS A 77 -1.35 -3.13 -23.43
C LYS A 77 -0.84 -1.75 -23.00
N VAL A 78 -1.46 -1.13 -22.00
CA VAL A 78 -1.18 0.25 -21.58
C VAL A 78 -0.67 0.27 -20.14
N GLY A 79 0.17 1.25 -19.79
CA GLY A 79 0.64 1.46 -18.42
C GLY A 79 1.50 0.30 -17.88
N LYS A 80 2.07 -0.52 -18.77
CA LYS A 80 2.93 -1.63 -18.42
C LYS A 80 4.37 -1.17 -18.28
N SER A 81 4.96 -1.38 -17.12
CA SER A 81 6.38 -1.11 -16.89
C SER A 81 7.09 -2.33 -16.30
N ARG A 82 8.43 -2.35 -16.39
CA ARG A 82 9.26 -3.42 -15.83
C ARG A 82 10.27 -2.81 -14.89
N ALA A 83 10.27 -3.27 -13.65
CA ALA A 83 11.24 -2.87 -12.64
C ALA A 83 12.16 -4.05 -12.31
N ARG A 84 13.45 -3.79 -12.14
CA ARG A 84 14.43 -4.78 -11.70
C ARG A 84 15.08 -4.26 -10.42
N SER A 85 15.14 -5.13 -9.41
CA SER A 85 15.83 -4.84 -8.14
C SER A 85 16.71 -6.02 -7.78
N PHE A 86 17.91 -5.76 -7.26
CA PHE A 86 18.76 -6.81 -6.71
C PHE A 86 18.60 -6.85 -5.19
N LYS A 87 18.41 -8.04 -4.62
CA LYS A 87 18.46 -8.25 -3.15
C LYS A 87 19.30 -9.47 -2.86
N ASP A 88 19.98 -9.47 -1.72
CA ASP A 88 20.70 -10.64 -1.25
C ASP A 88 19.70 -11.68 -0.76
N SER A 89 19.85 -12.92 -1.23
CA SER A 89 19.00 -14.02 -0.79
C SER A 89 19.39 -14.42 0.63
N PRO A 90 18.47 -14.33 1.62
CA PRO A 90 18.79 -14.73 2.99
C PRO A 90 19.10 -16.23 3.10
N THR A 91 18.52 -17.05 2.21
CA THR A 91 18.68 -18.51 2.22
C THR A 91 20.02 -18.95 1.61
N TYR A 92 20.46 -18.28 0.54
CA TYR A 92 21.59 -18.74 -0.27
C TYR A 92 22.81 -17.81 -0.22
N GLY A 93 22.69 -16.62 0.38
CA GLY A 93 23.77 -15.62 0.41
C GLY A 93 24.17 -15.07 -0.97
N ILE A 94 23.43 -15.40 -2.02
CA ILE A 94 23.69 -14.92 -3.39
C ILE A 94 22.83 -13.72 -3.73
N LYS A 95 23.42 -12.77 -4.45
CA LYS A 95 22.72 -11.61 -5.00
C LYS A 95 21.71 -12.09 -6.05
N THR A 96 20.44 -11.90 -5.77
CA THR A 96 19.33 -12.37 -6.61
C THR A 96 18.67 -11.17 -7.30
N MET A 97 18.46 -11.28 -8.62
CA MET A 97 17.72 -10.29 -9.38
C MET A 97 16.21 -10.60 -9.32
N TYR A 98 15.43 -9.65 -8.82
CA TYR A 98 13.97 -9.70 -8.84
C TYR A 98 13.48 -8.83 -9.99
N SER A 99 12.76 -9.44 -10.93
CA SER A 99 12.08 -8.74 -12.01
C SER A 99 10.59 -8.65 -11.69
N ARG A 100 10.04 -7.43 -11.71
CA ARG A 100 8.62 -7.15 -11.52
C ARG A 100 8.05 -6.54 -12.80
N THR A 101 6.84 -6.95 -13.16
CA THR A 101 6.04 -6.27 -14.18
C THR A 101 4.95 -5.52 -13.45
N LEU A 102 4.87 -4.22 -13.66
CA LEU A 102 3.84 -3.37 -13.09
C LEU A 102 2.80 -3.12 -14.17
N TYR A 103 1.54 -3.16 -13.77
CA TYR A 103 0.40 -2.77 -14.58
C TYR A 103 -0.26 -1.58 -13.90
N THR A 104 -0.69 -0.63 -14.71
CA THR A 104 -1.49 0.50 -14.25
C THR A 104 -2.95 0.17 -14.48
N GLY A 105 -3.75 0.29 -13.44
CA GLY A 105 -5.21 0.22 -13.51
C GLY A 105 -5.80 1.53 -13.02
N ILE A 106 -6.98 1.86 -13.52
CA ILE A 106 -7.73 3.07 -13.15
C ILE A 106 -9.02 2.62 -12.49
N VAL A 107 -9.35 3.25 -11.38
CA VAL A 107 -10.64 3.07 -10.73
C VAL A 107 -11.63 4.02 -11.39
N ARG A 108 -12.68 3.48 -12.03
CA ARG A 108 -13.62 4.28 -12.85
C ARG A 108 -14.64 5.08 -12.03
N GLU A 109 -14.82 4.78 -10.75
CA GLU A 109 -15.80 5.46 -9.87
C GLU A 109 -15.32 5.47 -8.41
N HIS A 110 -15.77 6.43 -7.60
CA HIS A 110 -15.41 6.56 -6.18
C HIS A 110 -16.03 5.51 -5.24
N VAL A 111 -16.61 4.43 -5.75
CA VAL A 111 -17.35 3.45 -4.92
C VAL A 111 -16.42 2.43 -4.24
N TRP A 112 -15.16 2.78 -3.99
CA TRP A 112 -14.31 1.94 -3.15
C TRP A 112 -14.78 2.09 -1.70
N PRO A 113 -15.03 0.99 -0.96
CA PRO A 113 -15.36 1.09 0.45
C PRO A 113 -14.18 1.70 1.21
N THR A 114 -14.32 2.98 1.56
CA THR A 114 -13.35 3.71 2.37
C THR A 114 -13.88 3.91 3.78
N THR A 115 -12.95 4.02 4.72
CA THR A 115 -13.20 4.53 6.06
C THR A 115 -12.34 5.78 6.25
N PRO A 116 -12.85 6.81 6.96
CA PRO A 116 -12.04 7.99 7.28
C PRO A 116 -10.75 7.60 8.01
N ALA A 117 -9.63 8.14 7.56
CA ALA A 117 -8.37 7.98 8.27
C ALA A 117 -8.36 8.84 9.55
N PRO A 118 -7.53 8.50 10.56
CA PRO A 118 -7.38 9.29 11.78
C PRO A 118 -6.93 10.75 11.54
N CYS A 119 -6.39 11.08 10.36
CA CYS A 119 -5.98 12.43 9.94
C CYS A 119 -5.32 13.24 11.08
N GLU A 120 -5.90 14.37 11.46
CA GLU A 120 -5.39 15.26 12.51
C GLU A 120 -5.39 14.63 13.90
N ALA A 121 -6.30 13.68 14.18
CA ALA A 121 -6.39 12.97 15.44
C ALA A 121 -5.20 12.01 15.66
N PHE A 122 -4.43 11.69 14.60
CA PHE A 122 -3.25 10.85 14.72
C PHE A 122 -2.17 11.49 15.61
N ALA A 123 -2.00 10.94 16.81
CA ALA A 123 -1.03 11.40 17.81
C ALA A 123 0.12 10.37 17.98
N PRO A 124 1.15 10.40 17.11
CA PRO A 124 2.21 9.40 17.10
C PRO A 124 3.09 9.47 18.35
N LYS A 125 3.39 8.30 18.92
CA LYS A 125 4.41 8.09 19.94
C LYS A 125 5.72 7.69 19.27
N PHE A 126 6.65 8.64 19.18
CA PHE A 126 7.96 8.41 18.59
C PHE A 126 8.82 7.50 19.47
N SER A 127 9.46 6.51 18.85
CA SER A 127 10.38 5.67 19.60
C SER A 127 11.63 6.47 19.99
N LYS A 128 12.01 6.35 21.26
CA LYS A 128 13.35 6.77 21.69
C LYS A 128 14.27 5.67 21.15
N GLY A 129 15.20 6.02 20.26
CA GLY A 129 16.14 5.06 19.68
C GLY A 129 16.86 4.22 20.76
N PRO A 130 17.57 3.14 20.37
CA PRO A 130 18.21 2.23 21.32
C PRO A 130 18.94 3.02 22.41
N GLY A 131 18.54 2.79 23.66
CA GLY A 131 18.75 3.67 24.80
C GLY A 131 20.18 4.17 24.89
N ARG A 132 20.44 5.35 24.33
CA ARG A 132 21.70 6.04 24.58
C ARG A 132 21.64 6.54 26.02
N VAL A 133 22.71 6.27 26.76
CA VAL A 133 22.99 6.85 28.07
C VAL A 133 22.63 8.33 28.00
N GLN A 134 21.67 8.75 28.82
CA GLN A 134 21.25 10.14 28.88
C GLN A 134 22.46 10.97 29.29
N CYS A 135 23.09 11.69 28.36
CA CYS A 135 24.04 12.72 28.76
C CYS A 135 23.22 13.81 29.44
N GLN A 136 23.55 14.10 30.71
CA GLN A 136 22.90 15.13 31.53
C GLN A 136 23.18 16.56 31.04
N CYS A 137 23.78 16.70 29.86
CA CYS A 137 24.07 17.97 29.25
C CYS A 137 22.74 18.60 28.80
N PRO A 138 22.47 19.90 29.06
CA PRO A 138 21.23 20.62 28.68
C PRO A 138 21.13 20.87 27.15
N ARG A 139 21.61 19.94 26.34
CA ARG A 139 21.75 20.09 24.90
C ARG A 139 20.40 19.89 24.23
N ARG A 140 20.08 20.86 23.36
CA ARG A 140 19.03 20.79 22.33
C ARG A 140 18.86 19.35 21.85
N SER A 141 17.68 18.79 22.08
CA SER A 141 17.30 17.45 21.63
C SER A 141 17.50 17.39 20.12
N ARG A 142 18.63 16.83 19.67
CA ARG A 142 18.85 16.56 18.26
C ARG A 142 18.00 15.33 17.94
N ASN A 143 17.10 15.48 16.98
CA ASN A 143 16.33 14.34 16.47
C ASN A 143 17.31 13.25 16.03
N THR A 144 17.07 12.03 16.46
CA THR A 144 17.80 10.89 15.91
C THR A 144 17.39 10.66 14.45
N PRO A 145 18.24 10.04 13.62
CA PRO A 145 17.85 9.69 12.25
C PRO A 145 16.52 8.93 12.17
N VAL A 146 16.29 7.99 13.10
CA VAL A 146 15.02 7.24 13.23
C VAL A 146 13.84 8.18 13.47
N GLN A 147 13.97 9.16 14.37
CA GLN A 147 12.91 10.14 14.63
C GLN A 147 12.63 11.04 13.43
N VAL A 148 13.62 11.32 12.59
CA VAL A 148 13.39 12.06 11.33
C VAL A 148 12.49 11.24 10.41
N VAL A 149 12.75 9.94 10.24
CA VAL A 149 11.90 9.05 9.42
C VAL A 149 10.49 8.96 9.99
N GLN A 150 10.37 8.77 11.30
CA GLN A 150 9.06 8.62 11.94
C GLN A 150 8.23 9.90 11.86
N ARG A 151 8.85 11.08 12.01
CA ARG A 151 8.14 12.36 11.83
C ARG A 151 7.65 12.54 10.41
N GLU A 152 8.46 12.15 9.44
CA GLU A 152 8.08 12.22 8.03
C GLU A 152 6.94 11.25 7.72
N ALA A 153 7.05 10.00 8.17
CA ALA A 153 5.98 9.02 8.05
C ALA A 153 4.68 9.52 8.71
N ALA A 154 4.77 10.10 9.91
CA ALA A 154 3.61 10.67 10.58
C ALA A 154 2.99 11.84 9.81
N ARG A 155 3.81 12.71 9.20
CA ARG A 155 3.33 13.81 8.36
C ARG A 155 2.54 13.28 7.17
N ILE A 156 3.06 12.27 6.49
CA ILE A 156 2.40 11.61 5.34
C ILE A 156 1.09 10.97 5.79
N LEU A 157 1.11 10.16 6.84
CA LEU A 157 -0.08 9.45 7.35
C LEU A 157 -1.21 10.39 7.81
N LYS A 158 -0.88 11.60 8.29
CA LYS A 158 -1.87 12.64 8.60
C LYS A 158 -2.54 13.24 7.36
N GLY A 159 -1.84 13.24 6.23
CA GLY A 159 -2.32 13.78 4.95
C GLY A 159 -3.13 12.77 4.13
N ILE A 160 -3.29 11.54 4.61
CA ILE A 160 -4.16 10.54 3.98
C ILE A 160 -5.57 10.78 4.53
N PRO A 161 -6.55 11.19 3.70
CA PRO A 161 -7.91 11.48 4.16
C PRO A 161 -8.70 10.19 4.46
N ASP A 162 -8.53 9.19 3.60
CA ASP A 162 -9.36 8.00 3.56
C ASP A 162 -8.50 6.74 3.38
N VAL A 163 -8.97 5.64 3.95
CA VAL A 163 -8.34 4.31 3.84
C VAL A 163 -9.32 3.37 3.18
N ALA A 164 -8.89 2.76 2.09
CA ALA A 164 -9.63 1.70 1.42
C ALA A 164 -9.51 0.41 2.25
N VAL A 165 -10.65 -0.22 2.58
CA VAL A 165 -10.68 -1.45 3.38
C VAL A 165 -11.26 -2.59 2.55
N CYS A 166 -10.47 -3.64 2.32
CA CYS A 166 -10.93 -4.87 1.70
C CYS A 166 -11.05 -5.96 2.77
N ALA A 167 -12.25 -6.52 2.95
CA ALA A 167 -12.39 -7.77 3.69
C ALA A 167 -11.98 -8.92 2.76
N LYS A 168 -11.25 -9.91 3.29
CA LYS A 168 -10.89 -11.14 2.58
C LYS A 168 -10.79 -12.28 3.59
N GLU A 169 -11.68 -13.25 3.50
CA GLU A 169 -11.74 -14.39 4.43
C GLU A 169 -11.71 -13.93 5.91
N ASP A 170 -10.67 -14.33 6.67
CA ASP A 170 -10.45 -13.96 8.08
C ASP A 170 -9.54 -12.72 8.24
N ARG A 171 -9.45 -11.85 7.23
CA ARG A 171 -8.56 -10.68 7.27
C ARG A 171 -9.23 -9.43 6.71
N ARG A 172 -8.77 -8.28 7.22
CA ARG A 172 -9.02 -6.96 6.65
C ARG A 172 -7.72 -6.42 6.12
N ILE A 173 -7.71 -5.95 4.88
CA ILE A 173 -6.54 -5.39 4.22
C ILE A 173 -6.77 -3.89 4.04
N PHE A 174 -5.79 -3.10 4.45
CA PHE A 174 -5.83 -1.64 4.38
C PHE A 174 -5.00 -1.16 3.20
N TYR A 175 -5.61 -0.30 2.39
CA TYR A 175 -4.98 0.34 1.25
C TYR A 175 -5.07 1.87 1.37
N ALA A 176 -4.04 2.56 0.88
CA ALA A 176 -4.00 4.01 0.82
C ALA A 176 -3.50 4.48 -0.56
N TRP A 177 -3.97 5.65 -0.99
CA TRP A 177 -3.54 6.32 -2.22
C TRP A 177 -2.35 7.22 -1.93
N LEU A 178 -1.15 6.80 -2.34
CA LEU A 178 0.12 7.44 -2.03
C LEU A 178 0.81 7.96 -3.29
N LEU A 179 1.52 9.07 -3.16
CA LEU A 179 2.54 9.51 -4.12
C LEU A 179 3.76 8.58 -4.09
N ASP A 180 4.62 8.68 -5.11
CA ASP A 180 5.82 7.82 -5.21
C ASP A 180 6.83 8.11 -4.09
N ASP A 181 7.02 9.38 -3.73
CA ASP A 181 7.88 9.80 -2.62
C ASP A 181 7.29 9.44 -1.25
N GLU A 182 5.97 9.55 -1.09
CA GLU A 182 5.23 9.11 0.10
C GLU A 182 5.38 7.59 0.30
N PHE A 183 5.21 6.80 -0.77
CA PHE A 183 5.42 5.36 -0.75
C PHE A 183 6.86 5.00 -0.35
N ALA A 184 7.85 5.62 -1.00
CA ALA A 184 9.26 5.40 -0.69
C ALA A 184 9.62 5.76 0.77
N ALA A 185 9.00 6.80 1.33
CA ALA A 185 9.18 7.17 2.73
C ALA A 185 8.54 6.15 3.69
N LEU A 186 7.34 5.64 3.38
CA LEU A 186 6.62 4.68 4.21
C LEU A 186 7.12 3.23 4.08
N GLU A 187 7.79 2.85 2.99
CA GLU A 187 8.41 1.52 2.83
C GLU A 187 9.58 1.29 3.81
N ARG A 188 10.15 2.38 4.36
CA ARG A 188 11.32 2.32 5.25
C ARG A 188 11.01 1.53 6.53
N PRO A 189 11.94 0.69 7.02
CA PRO A 189 11.73 -0.09 8.25
C PRO A 189 11.38 0.77 9.47
N ASP A 190 12.00 1.94 9.59
CA ASP A 190 11.78 2.88 10.70
C ASP A 190 10.40 3.55 10.68
N ALA A 191 9.69 3.52 9.55
CA ALA A 191 8.33 4.06 9.40
C ALA A 191 7.26 3.09 9.90
N LYS A 192 7.54 1.78 9.95
CA LYS A 192 6.56 0.74 10.32
C LYS A 192 5.88 0.97 11.68
N PRO A 193 6.57 1.41 12.74
CA PRO A 193 5.92 1.72 14.01
C PRO A 193 4.88 2.85 13.91
N MET A 194 5.04 3.79 12.97
CA MET A 194 4.07 4.87 12.75
C MET A 194 2.84 4.35 12.01
N ILE A 195 3.05 3.52 10.98
CA ILE A 195 1.95 2.88 10.25
C ILE A 195 1.13 1.99 11.19
N PHE A 196 1.78 1.23 12.07
CA PHE A 196 1.11 0.41 13.09
C PHE A 196 0.17 1.25 13.98
N GLN A 197 0.73 2.30 14.61
CA GLN A 197 -0.05 3.19 15.49
C GLN A 197 -1.19 3.92 14.77
N TRP A 198 -1.00 4.20 13.48
CA TRP A 198 -2.03 4.82 12.65
C TRP A 198 -3.16 3.83 12.34
N LEU A 199 -2.83 2.59 11.97
CA LEU A 199 -3.82 1.52 11.73
C LEU A 199 -4.62 1.18 13.00
N GLU A 200 -4.02 1.22 14.18
CA GLU A 200 -4.71 1.01 15.47
C GLU A 200 -5.79 2.05 15.76
N GLN A 201 -5.71 3.23 15.15
CA GLN A 201 -6.64 4.34 15.36
C GLN A 201 -7.77 4.39 14.32
N ILE A 202 -7.71 3.54 13.28
CA ILE A 202 -8.76 3.49 12.27
C ILE A 202 -10.02 2.91 12.91
N ASP A 203 -11.10 3.68 12.87
CA ASP A 203 -12.41 3.21 13.31
C ASP A 203 -13.03 2.30 12.23
N LEU A 204 -13.28 1.04 12.62
CA LEU A 204 -13.87 0.02 11.76
C LEU A 204 -15.37 -0.18 12.02
N THR A 205 -15.97 0.59 12.92
CA THR A 205 -17.41 0.49 13.21
C THR A 205 -18.27 0.96 12.04
N HIS A 206 -17.73 1.85 11.20
CA HIS A 206 -18.43 2.42 10.05
C HIS A 206 -18.32 1.60 8.76
N THR A 207 -17.50 0.54 8.70
CA THR A 207 -17.34 -0.31 7.50
C THR A 207 -18.50 -1.29 7.31
N VAL A 208 -19.58 -1.15 8.09
CA VAL A 208 -20.75 -2.03 8.07
C VAL A 208 -21.67 -1.59 6.93
N ALA A 209 -21.72 -2.35 5.81
CA ALA A 209 -22.92 -2.63 4.99
C ALA A 209 -22.69 -3.03 3.51
N MET A 210 -21.55 -3.59 3.08
CA MET A 210 -21.42 -4.09 1.68
C MET A 210 -21.12 -5.58 1.55
N SER A 211 -21.24 -6.36 2.62
CA SER A 211 -21.19 -7.83 2.56
C SER A 211 -22.61 -8.40 2.52
N MET A 212 -23.29 -8.26 1.37
CA MET A 212 -24.48 -9.05 1.00
C MET A 212 -24.34 -9.56 -0.41
#